data_AF-A0A063ZLF9-F1
#
_entry.id   AF-A0A063ZLF9-F1
#
_cell.length_a   1.000
_cell.length_b   1.000
_cell.length_c   1.000
_cell.angle_alpha   90.00
_cell.angle_beta   90.00
_cell.angle_gamma   90.00
#
_symmetry.space_group_name_H-M   'P 1'
#
loop_
_entity.id
_entity.type
_entity.pdbx_description
1 polymer ?
#
loop_
_entity_poly.entity_id
_entity_poly.type
_entity_poly.pdbx_seq_one_letter_code
_entity_poly.pdbx_strand_id
1 'polypeptide(L)'
;MTTDANAADAETNPNAGSSSTGETVTGTVSLVGSGPGDPELLTVKAKRLLEDADVVLHDKLPGPEIIETLPDDRREDVGKRAGGERTPQSEINERLVELAREGKDVVRLKGGDSFVFGRGGEEAEYLAERGVPFEVVPGVTSAIAAPAVAGVPVTHRDHASSVSFVTGHEDPTKDDSAVDWDALAATGGTIVVLMGVGRLPDYTTALLEAGTPPETPVALIERGTWPGQRVATGTLETIVDVRDEAGISPPAVTVIGDVAATRETVVEFIENDDETPETGAEE
;
A
#
# COMPACT_ATOMS: atom_id res chain seq x y z
N MET A 1 19.55 34.33 84.95
CA MET A 1 18.50 34.20 83.93
C MET A 1 18.56 32.75 83.46
N THR A 2 17.87 31.87 84.19
CA THR A 2 16.56 31.27 83.83
C THR A 2 16.76 30.11 82.84
N THR A 3 16.87 28.89 83.37
CA THR A 3 15.84 27.81 83.43
C THR A 3 15.93 26.90 82.20
N ASP A 4 16.43 25.67 82.37
CA ASP A 4 15.66 24.43 82.54
C ASP A 4 15.01 23.93 81.23
N ALA A 5 15.40 22.75 80.77
CA ALA A 5 14.59 21.53 80.93
C ALA A 5 15.04 20.43 79.96
N ASN A 6 15.11 19.23 80.53
CA ASN A 6 15.43 17.94 79.96
C ASN A 6 14.14 17.26 79.44
N ALA A 7 14.20 16.51 78.34
CA ALA A 7 13.39 15.29 78.13
C ALA A 7 13.78 14.59 76.81
N ALA A 8 14.00 13.28 76.91
CA ALA A 8 14.13 12.33 75.81
C ALA A 8 12.77 12.07 75.15
N ASP A 9 12.76 11.59 73.89
CA ASP A 9 12.09 10.33 73.55
C ASP A 9 12.38 9.89 72.11
N ALA A 10 12.17 8.59 71.92
CA ALA A 10 12.55 7.74 70.80
C ALA A 10 11.76 7.99 69.50
N GLU A 11 12.19 7.25 68.47
CA GLU A 11 11.38 6.60 67.43
C GLU A 11 11.64 6.99 65.96
N THR A 12 12.02 5.93 65.23
CA THR A 12 11.66 5.58 63.84
C THR A 12 12.32 6.30 62.66
N ASN A 13 13.19 5.54 61.98
CA ASN A 13 13.36 5.56 60.52
C ASN A 13 12.22 4.72 59.92
N PRO A 14 11.40 5.22 58.97
CA PRO A 14 11.64 4.83 57.57
C PRO A 14 11.05 5.81 56.52
N ASN A 15 11.83 6.27 55.54
CA ASN A 15 11.29 6.66 54.22
C ASN A 15 12.44 6.94 53.25
N ALA A 16 12.42 6.59 51.97
CA ALA A 16 11.45 5.86 51.17
C ALA A 16 12.26 5.27 50.00
N GLY A 17 11.83 4.12 49.49
CA GLY A 17 12.42 3.50 48.32
C GLY A 17 12.59 4.49 47.17
N SER A 18 13.78 4.43 46.56
CA SER A 18 14.00 4.87 45.20
C SER A 18 12.95 4.17 44.32
N SER A 19 11.91 4.90 43.96
CA SER A 19 10.99 4.48 42.92
C SER A 19 11.80 4.41 41.63
N SER A 20 12.11 3.20 41.18
CA SER A 20 12.40 2.98 39.77
C SER A 20 11.15 3.42 39.01
N THR A 21 11.18 4.64 38.48
CA THR A 21 10.32 4.99 37.35
C THR A 21 10.63 3.96 36.28
N GLY A 22 9.78 2.94 36.16
CA GLY A 22 9.83 2.05 35.02
C GLY A 22 9.69 2.94 33.81
N GLU A 23 10.76 3.10 33.04
CA GLU A 23 10.65 3.64 31.69
C GLU A 23 9.64 2.73 30.99
N THR A 24 8.41 3.22 30.79
CA THR A 24 7.45 2.57 29.90
C THR A 24 8.12 2.51 28.55
N VAL A 25 8.61 1.32 28.20
CA VAL A 25 9.24 1.05 26.92
C VAL A 25 8.17 1.32 25.86
N THR A 26 8.36 2.38 25.09
CA THR A 26 7.50 2.66 23.94
C THR A 26 7.82 1.61 22.88
N GLY A 27 6.78 0.94 22.36
CA GLY A 27 6.93 -0.05 21.30
C GLY A 27 7.26 0.61 19.96
N THR A 28 7.54 -0.22 18.95
CA THR A 28 7.95 0.27 17.63
C THR A 28 6.84 0.12 16.61
N VAL A 29 6.65 1.12 15.74
CA VAL A 29 5.76 1.00 14.58
C VAL A 29 6.55 0.60 13.33
N SER A 30 6.11 -0.41 12.62
CA SER A 30 6.65 -0.82 11.32
C SER A 30 5.66 -0.46 10.21
N LEU A 31 6.02 0.47 9.33
CA LEU A 31 5.24 0.81 8.13
C LEU A 31 5.64 -0.15 7.00
N VAL A 32 4.84 -1.20 6.79
CA VAL A 32 5.19 -2.35 5.95
C VAL A 32 4.36 -2.37 4.66
N GLY A 33 5.04 -2.35 3.53
CA GLY A 33 4.44 -2.68 2.24
C GLY A 33 4.28 -4.19 2.09
N SER A 34 3.05 -4.64 1.85
CA SER A 34 2.69 -6.06 1.69
C SER A 34 3.02 -6.62 0.30
N GLY A 35 3.33 -5.77 -0.68
CA GLY A 35 3.39 -6.20 -2.07
C GLY A 35 2.03 -6.12 -2.77
N PRO A 36 1.94 -6.58 -4.03
CA PRO A 36 0.75 -6.42 -4.85
C PRO A 36 -0.42 -7.33 -4.44
N GLY A 37 -0.16 -8.41 -3.68
CA GLY A 37 -1.16 -9.26 -3.02
C GLY A 37 -0.81 -10.74 -2.92
N ASP A 38 0.05 -11.25 -3.81
CA ASP A 38 0.66 -12.57 -3.68
C ASP A 38 1.55 -12.62 -2.41
N PRO A 39 1.29 -13.54 -1.46
CA PRO A 39 2.11 -13.72 -0.25
C PRO A 39 3.59 -14.03 -0.52
N GLU A 40 3.93 -14.65 -1.65
CA GLU A 40 5.33 -14.93 -2.03
C GLU A 40 6.10 -13.67 -2.45
N LEU A 41 5.39 -12.57 -2.74
CA LEU A 41 5.98 -11.26 -3.01
C LEU A 41 6.18 -10.40 -1.75
N LEU A 42 5.85 -10.93 -0.56
CA LEU A 42 6.27 -10.32 0.70
C LEU A 42 7.78 -10.29 0.78
N THR A 43 8.35 -9.15 1.19
CA THR A 43 9.78 -9.12 1.51
C THR A 43 10.06 -10.00 2.73
N VAL A 44 11.25 -10.60 2.79
CA VAL A 44 11.68 -11.43 3.94
C VAL A 44 11.53 -10.67 5.26
N LYS A 45 11.80 -9.36 5.26
CA LYS A 45 11.64 -8.49 6.44
C LYS A 45 10.16 -8.28 6.80
N ALA A 46 9.28 -8.06 5.81
CA ALA A 46 7.84 -7.92 6.04
C ALA A 46 7.27 -9.19 6.68
N LYS A 47 7.59 -10.36 6.14
CA LYS A 47 7.15 -11.65 6.67
C LYS A 47 7.56 -11.84 8.15
N ARG A 48 8.84 -11.62 8.46
CA ARG A 48 9.34 -11.72 9.84
C ARG A 48 8.62 -10.77 10.80
N LEU A 49 8.42 -9.51 10.40
CA LEU A 49 7.72 -8.54 11.26
C LEU A 49 6.25 -8.90 11.47
N LEU A 50 5.57 -9.45 10.46
CA LEU A 50 4.21 -9.95 10.61
C LEU A 50 4.12 -11.13 11.58
N GLU A 51 5.12 -12.01 11.59
CA GLU A 51 5.23 -13.13 12.53
C GLU A 51 5.44 -12.65 13.97
N ASP A 52 6.23 -11.58 14.16
CA ASP A 52 6.66 -11.08 15.48
C ASP A 52 5.72 -10.01 16.10
N ALA A 53 4.90 -9.30 15.30
CA ALA A 53 4.16 -8.12 15.77
C ALA A 53 3.06 -8.40 16.81
N ASP A 54 2.94 -7.58 17.85
CA ASP A 54 1.83 -7.68 18.79
C ASP A 54 0.48 -7.37 18.12
N VAL A 55 0.46 -6.38 17.22
CA VAL A 55 -0.75 -5.95 16.51
C VAL A 55 -0.42 -5.60 15.05
N VAL A 56 -1.28 -6.02 14.13
CA VAL A 56 -1.21 -5.70 12.70
C VAL A 56 -2.43 -4.85 12.31
N LEU A 57 -2.21 -3.56 12.06
CA LEU A 57 -3.20 -2.65 11.49
C LEU A 57 -3.16 -2.73 9.97
N HIS A 58 -4.23 -3.21 9.35
CA HIS A 58 -4.30 -3.38 7.89
C HIS A 58 -5.52 -2.69 7.27
N ASP A 59 -5.46 -2.46 5.96
CA ASP A 59 -6.63 -2.15 5.16
C ASP A 59 -6.92 -3.34 4.20
N LYS A 60 -7.64 -3.11 3.10
CA LYS A 60 -8.05 -4.17 2.17
C LYS A 60 -7.05 -4.46 1.07
N LEU A 61 -6.11 -3.55 0.82
CA LEU A 61 -5.23 -3.64 -0.33
C LEU A 61 -4.08 -4.66 -0.20
N PRO A 62 -3.67 -5.15 1.00
CA PRO A 62 -2.79 -6.30 1.10
C PRO A 62 -3.33 -7.59 0.47
N GLY A 63 -4.64 -7.67 0.21
CA GLY A 63 -5.25 -8.84 -0.40
C GLY A 63 -5.67 -9.92 0.61
N PRO A 64 -6.67 -10.74 0.25
CA PRO A 64 -7.27 -11.72 1.17
C PRO A 64 -6.26 -12.78 1.63
N GLU A 65 -5.42 -13.30 0.73
CA GLU A 65 -4.48 -14.38 1.05
C GLU A 65 -3.45 -13.97 2.12
N ILE A 66 -2.92 -12.74 2.04
CA ILE A 66 -2.02 -12.21 3.07
C ILE A 66 -2.78 -11.99 4.38
N ILE A 67 -3.96 -11.36 4.35
CA ILE A 67 -4.74 -11.05 5.56
C ILE A 67 -5.18 -12.33 6.29
N GLU A 68 -5.55 -13.38 5.56
CA GLU A 68 -5.98 -14.66 6.09
C GLU A 68 -4.86 -15.44 6.80
N THR A 69 -3.60 -15.17 6.49
CA THR A 69 -2.46 -15.75 7.22
C THR A 69 -2.25 -15.12 8.61
N LEU A 70 -2.85 -13.95 8.87
CA LEU A 70 -2.69 -13.22 10.13
C LEU A 70 -3.66 -13.75 11.21
N PRO A 71 -3.20 -13.97 12.45
CA PRO A 71 -4.07 -14.37 13.56
C PRO A 71 -5.17 -13.34 13.84
N ASP A 72 -6.41 -13.80 14.07
CA ASP A 72 -7.58 -12.97 14.32
C ASP A 72 -7.43 -12.03 15.54
N ASP A 73 -6.75 -12.49 16.58
CA ASP A 73 -6.53 -11.75 17.82
C ASP A 73 -5.43 -10.67 17.70
N ARG A 74 -4.66 -10.69 16.60
CA ARG A 74 -3.57 -9.75 16.33
C ARG A 74 -3.87 -8.81 15.17
N ARG A 75 -4.93 -9.03 14.37
CA ARG A 75 -5.26 -8.19 13.20
C ARG A 75 -6.42 -7.22 13.47
N GLU A 76 -6.27 -5.98 13.00
CA GLU A 76 -7.28 -4.92 13.12
C GLU A 76 -7.48 -4.26 11.73
N ASP A 77 -8.69 -4.36 11.17
CA ASP A 77 -9.07 -3.68 9.92
C ASP A 77 -9.33 -2.20 10.21
N VAL A 78 -8.40 -1.35 9.78
CA VAL A 78 -8.49 0.11 9.91
C VAL A 78 -9.02 0.78 8.64
N GLY A 79 -9.32 0.00 7.59
CA GLY A 79 -9.83 0.49 6.31
C GLY A 79 -11.33 0.78 6.29
N LYS A 80 -12.11 0.19 7.21
CA LYS A 80 -13.56 0.42 7.34
C LYS A 80 -13.99 0.49 8.80
N ARG A 81 -14.94 1.38 9.10
CA ARG A 81 -15.66 1.41 10.37
C ARG A 81 -16.79 0.37 10.40
N ALA A 82 -17.25 0.04 11.61
CA ALA A 82 -18.48 -0.70 11.82
C ALA A 82 -19.66 0.03 11.11
N GLY A 83 -20.21 -0.59 10.06
CA GLY A 83 -21.23 0.03 9.19
C GLY A 83 -20.75 0.34 7.76
N GLY A 84 -19.46 0.17 7.47
CA GLY A 84 -18.90 0.24 6.10
C GLY A 84 -18.37 1.62 5.68
N GLU A 85 -18.44 2.63 6.54
CA GLU A 85 -17.84 3.94 6.31
C GLU A 85 -16.31 3.88 6.33
N ARG A 86 -15.64 4.77 5.59
CA ARG A 86 -14.18 4.85 5.55
C ARG A 86 -13.66 5.51 6.84
N THR A 87 -12.66 4.90 7.47
CA THR A 87 -11.96 5.49 8.61
C THR A 87 -11.11 6.68 8.14
N PRO A 88 -11.22 7.87 8.77
CA PRO A 88 -10.34 9.00 8.52
C PRO A 88 -8.89 8.64 8.86
N GLN A 89 -7.95 9.17 8.08
CA GLN A 89 -6.53 8.91 8.30
C GLN A 89 -6.06 9.36 9.67
N SER A 90 -6.60 10.45 10.20
CA SER A 90 -6.26 10.94 11.54
C SER A 90 -6.53 9.89 12.62
N GLU A 91 -7.61 9.12 12.51
CA GLU A 91 -7.95 8.07 13.48
C GLU A 91 -6.98 6.89 13.37
N ILE A 92 -6.58 6.50 12.16
CA ILE A 92 -5.56 5.47 11.93
C ILE A 92 -4.22 5.91 12.55
N ASN A 93 -3.83 7.16 12.31
CA ASN A 93 -2.60 7.75 12.84
C ASN A 93 -2.60 7.81 14.38
N GLU A 94 -3.71 8.20 14.99
CA GLU A 94 -3.90 8.19 16.44
C GLU A 94 -3.78 6.77 17.00
N ARG A 95 -4.40 5.79 16.34
CA ARG A 95 -4.36 4.38 16.73
C ARG A 95 -2.94 3.80 16.74
N LEU A 96 -2.12 4.14 15.74
CA LEU A 96 -0.71 3.74 15.71
C LEU A 96 0.06 4.26 16.93
N VAL A 97 -0.16 5.52 17.29
CA VAL A 97 0.50 6.16 18.44
C VAL A 97 0.02 5.58 19.77
N GLU A 98 -1.28 5.32 19.90
CA GLU A 98 -1.87 4.70 21.08
C GLU A 98 -1.22 3.34 21.37
N LEU A 99 -1.23 2.44 20.38
CA LEU A 99 -0.67 1.10 20.53
C LEU A 99 0.84 1.12 20.83
N ALA A 100 1.60 1.97 20.16
CA ALA A 100 3.03 2.09 20.45
C ALA A 100 3.29 2.59 21.88
N ARG A 101 2.46 3.52 22.40
CA ARG A 101 2.56 4.01 23.80
C ARG A 101 2.13 2.98 24.83
N GLU A 102 1.30 2.01 24.44
CA GLU A 102 1.03 0.81 25.25
C GLU A 102 2.23 -0.15 25.31
N GLY A 103 3.31 0.13 24.57
CA GLY A 103 4.51 -0.69 24.53
C GLY A 103 4.46 -1.82 23.50
N LYS A 104 3.50 -1.79 22.57
CA LYS A 104 3.31 -2.82 21.55
C LYS A 104 4.17 -2.58 20.33
N ASP A 105 4.69 -3.65 19.76
CA ASP A 105 5.27 -3.65 18.42
C ASP A 105 4.15 -3.78 17.38
N VAL A 106 3.95 -2.71 16.61
CA VAL A 106 2.80 -2.54 15.71
C VAL A 106 3.27 -2.64 14.27
N VAL A 107 2.65 -3.48 13.46
CA VAL A 107 2.79 -3.44 12.01
C VAL A 107 1.62 -2.69 11.39
N ARG A 108 1.90 -1.60 10.67
CA ARG A 108 0.95 -0.99 9.73
C ARG A 108 1.15 -1.64 8.36
N LEU A 109 0.30 -2.60 8.02
CA LEU A 109 0.37 -3.33 6.75
C LEU A 109 -0.44 -2.62 5.66
N LYS A 110 0.21 -2.28 4.55
CA LYS A 110 -0.38 -1.51 3.44
C LYS A 110 -0.19 -2.26 2.12
N GLY A 111 -1.18 -2.20 1.23
CA GLY A 111 -1.08 -2.77 -0.11
C GLY A 111 0.05 -2.12 -0.93
N GLY A 112 0.79 -2.92 -1.69
CA GLY A 112 1.90 -2.46 -2.52
C GLY A 112 3.07 -1.96 -1.67
N ASP A 113 3.47 -0.71 -1.91
CA ASP A 113 4.49 -0.01 -1.14
C ASP A 113 3.87 1.11 -0.30
N SER A 114 4.32 1.25 0.94
CA SER A 114 3.78 2.25 1.89
C SER A 114 3.86 3.69 1.37
N PHE A 115 4.85 4.02 0.55
CA PHE A 115 5.14 5.39 0.09
C PHE A 115 4.71 5.65 -1.35
N VAL A 116 4.25 4.64 -2.10
CA VAL A 116 3.67 4.81 -3.45
C VAL A 116 2.16 4.93 -3.35
N PHE A 117 1.67 6.18 -3.26
CA PHE A 117 0.24 6.51 -3.08
C PHE A 117 -0.46 5.84 -1.88
N GLY A 118 0.31 5.27 -0.96
CA GLY A 118 -0.19 4.59 0.23
C GLY A 118 -0.42 5.52 1.43
N ARG A 119 0.02 6.79 1.38
CA ARG A 119 -0.01 7.74 2.51
C ARG A 119 0.91 7.38 3.69
N GLY A 120 1.87 6.49 3.50
CA GLY A 120 2.84 6.15 4.55
C GLY A 120 3.70 7.34 4.98
N GLY A 121 3.89 8.35 4.12
CA GLY A 121 4.56 9.60 4.49
C GLY A 121 3.79 10.38 5.56
N GLU A 122 2.47 10.51 5.42
CA GLU A 122 1.62 11.17 6.43
C GLU A 122 1.63 10.42 7.76
N GLU A 123 1.59 9.08 7.72
CA GLU A 123 1.70 8.22 8.91
C GLU A 123 3.07 8.39 9.59
N ALA A 124 4.17 8.41 8.82
CA ALA A 124 5.53 8.60 9.32
C ALA A 124 5.74 9.98 9.97
N GLU A 125 5.30 11.05 9.32
CA GLU A 125 5.36 12.41 9.89
C GLU A 125 4.60 12.49 11.21
N TYR A 126 3.38 11.95 11.25
CA TYR A 126 2.56 11.96 12.44
C TYR A 126 3.21 11.23 13.63
N LEU A 127 3.85 10.08 13.37
CA LEU A 127 4.61 9.31 14.37
C LEU A 127 5.84 10.09 14.88
N ALA A 128 6.61 10.68 13.95
CA ALA A 128 7.80 11.47 14.28
C ALA A 128 7.48 12.66 15.17
N GLU A 129 6.43 13.43 14.85
CA GLU A 129 5.94 14.56 15.65
C GLU A 129 5.59 14.20 17.09
N ARG A 130 5.28 12.92 17.36
CA ARG A 130 4.84 12.42 18.65
C ARG A 130 5.91 11.59 19.37
N GLY A 131 7.12 11.54 18.81
CA GLY A 131 8.26 10.82 19.37
C GLY A 131 8.10 9.30 19.38
N VAL A 132 7.25 8.74 18.51
CA VAL A 132 7.07 7.29 18.39
C VAL A 132 8.12 6.74 17.42
N PRO A 133 8.98 5.79 17.85
CA PRO A 133 9.94 5.14 16.96
C PRO A 133 9.22 4.35 15.87
N PHE A 134 9.73 4.45 14.64
CA PHE A 134 9.22 3.64 13.55
C PHE A 134 10.31 3.21 12.58
N GLU A 135 10.03 2.11 11.86
CA GLU A 135 10.80 1.69 10.70
C GLU A 135 9.91 1.60 9.46
N VAL A 136 10.52 1.77 8.29
CA VAL A 136 9.85 1.61 6.99
C VAL A 136 10.38 0.35 6.32
N VAL A 137 9.47 -0.52 5.89
CA VAL A 137 9.79 -1.72 5.13
C VAL A 137 9.14 -1.59 3.76
N PRO A 138 9.95 -1.32 2.71
CA PRO A 138 9.43 -1.21 1.35
C PRO A 138 8.75 -2.50 0.89
N GLY A 139 7.71 -2.34 0.07
CA GLY A 139 7.00 -3.43 -0.57
C GLY A 139 7.16 -3.39 -2.09
N VAL A 140 6.83 -4.49 -2.76
CA VAL A 140 6.78 -4.50 -4.23
C VAL A 140 5.52 -3.75 -4.67
N THR A 141 5.68 -2.58 -5.28
CA THR A 141 4.52 -1.78 -5.71
C THR A 141 3.74 -2.45 -6.85
N SER A 142 2.42 -2.36 -6.81
CA SER A 142 1.54 -2.84 -7.89
C SER A 142 1.80 -2.12 -9.22
N ALA A 143 2.34 -0.90 -9.17
CA ALA A 143 2.74 -0.12 -10.35
C ALA A 143 3.79 -0.84 -11.22
N ILE A 144 4.56 -1.76 -10.62
CA ILE A 144 5.60 -2.55 -11.30
C ILE A 144 5.19 -4.01 -11.36
N ALA A 145 4.74 -4.58 -10.24
CA ALA A 145 4.49 -6.02 -10.17
C ALA A 145 3.32 -6.47 -11.05
N ALA A 146 2.19 -5.76 -11.00
CA ALA A 146 1.00 -6.12 -11.78
C ALA A 146 1.31 -6.17 -13.29
N PRO A 147 1.90 -5.14 -13.91
CA PRO A 147 2.25 -5.23 -15.32
C PRO A 147 3.37 -6.26 -15.58
N ALA A 148 4.35 -6.42 -14.68
CA ALA A 148 5.43 -7.40 -14.85
C ALA A 148 4.91 -8.84 -14.98
N VAL A 149 4.04 -9.29 -14.07
CA VAL A 149 3.47 -10.65 -14.14
C VAL A 149 2.49 -10.82 -15.31
N ALA A 150 1.98 -9.72 -15.85
CA ALA A 150 1.15 -9.68 -17.05
C ALA A 150 1.98 -9.58 -18.35
N GLY A 151 3.31 -9.64 -18.29
CA GLY A 151 4.18 -9.54 -19.46
C GLY A 151 4.31 -8.13 -20.05
N VAL A 152 3.94 -7.10 -19.29
CA VAL A 152 4.08 -5.69 -19.66
C VAL A 152 5.22 -5.09 -18.82
N PRO A 153 6.42 -4.90 -19.35
CA PRO A 153 7.46 -4.21 -18.61
C PRO A 153 7.11 -2.71 -18.49
N VAL A 154 7.49 -2.06 -17.40
CA VAL A 154 7.29 -0.61 -17.24
C VAL A 154 8.35 0.24 -17.94
N THR A 155 9.43 -0.40 -18.39
CA THR A 155 10.49 0.21 -19.20
C THR A 155 11.01 -0.83 -20.19
N HIS A 156 11.42 -0.40 -21.37
CA HIS A 156 12.09 -1.26 -22.33
C HIS A 156 13.03 -0.40 -23.15
N ARG A 157 14.27 -0.86 -23.38
CA ARG A 157 15.33 -0.02 -23.99
C ARG A 157 14.90 0.62 -25.31
N ASP A 158 14.17 -0.14 -26.12
CA ASP A 158 13.75 0.29 -27.45
C ASP A 158 12.43 1.09 -27.45
N HIS A 159 11.74 1.19 -26.31
CA HIS A 159 10.38 1.75 -26.22
C HIS A 159 10.25 2.90 -25.22
N ALA A 160 10.89 2.83 -24.05
CA ALA A 160 10.75 3.83 -23.00
C ALA A 160 12.00 3.93 -22.12
N SER A 161 12.59 5.12 -22.07
CA SER A 161 13.67 5.50 -21.13
C SER A 161 13.16 6.19 -19.86
N SER A 162 11.86 6.48 -19.79
CA SER A 162 11.18 7.13 -18.68
C SER A 162 9.89 6.40 -18.34
N VAL A 163 9.56 6.39 -17.04
CA VAL A 163 8.28 5.91 -16.52
C VAL A 163 7.73 6.94 -15.55
N SER A 164 6.44 7.24 -15.69
CA SER A 164 5.69 8.13 -14.80
C SER A 164 4.62 7.34 -14.07
N PHE A 165 4.70 7.30 -12.74
CA PHE A 165 3.65 6.74 -11.88
C PHE A 165 2.70 7.85 -11.45
N VAL A 166 1.41 7.71 -11.77
CA VAL A 166 0.38 8.70 -11.42
C VAL A 166 -0.84 8.04 -10.79
N THR A 167 -1.63 8.82 -10.05
CA THR A 167 -2.92 8.38 -9.53
C THR A 167 -4.05 8.96 -10.36
N GLY A 168 -5.01 8.13 -10.76
CA GLY A 168 -6.25 8.56 -11.39
C GLY A 168 -7.36 8.91 -10.39
N HIS A 169 -7.17 8.61 -9.10
CA HIS A 169 -8.05 9.09 -8.04
C HIS A 169 -7.32 10.15 -7.22
N GLU A 170 -7.77 11.38 -7.37
CA GLU A 170 -7.38 12.49 -6.52
C GLU A 170 -8.52 12.84 -5.57
N ASP A 171 -8.17 13.53 -4.49
CA ASP A 171 -9.10 14.02 -3.48
C ASP A 171 -10.40 14.53 -4.12
N PRO A 172 -11.57 13.92 -3.84
CA PRO A 172 -12.84 14.30 -4.45
C PRO A 172 -13.29 15.73 -4.10
N THR A 173 -12.55 16.43 -3.23
CA THR A 173 -12.75 17.86 -2.91
C THR A 173 -11.99 18.82 -3.82
N LYS A 174 -11.18 18.33 -4.77
CA LYS A 174 -10.51 19.14 -5.79
C LYS A 174 -11.21 18.99 -7.15
N ASP A 175 -11.64 20.11 -7.72
CA ASP A 175 -12.30 20.17 -9.02
C ASP A 175 -11.34 19.91 -10.21
N ASP A 176 -10.04 20.14 -10.03
CA ASP A 176 -9.01 19.92 -11.06
C ASP A 176 -8.20 18.65 -10.80
N SER A 177 -7.86 17.90 -11.85
CA SER A 177 -6.81 16.87 -11.79
C SER A 177 -5.45 17.55 -11.58
N ALA A 178 -4.77 17.27 -10.48
CA ALA A 178 -3.40 17.65 -10.21
C ALA A 178 -2.39 16.97 -11.15
N VAL A 179 -2.78 15.87 -11.80
CA VAL A 179 -2.01 15.28 -12.91
C VAL A 179 -2.09 16.18 -14.15
N ASP A 180 -0.93 16.68 -14.56
CA ASP A 180 -0.74 17.43 -15.81
C ASP A 180 -0.59 16.45 -16.99
N TRP A 181 -1.72 16.11 -17.60
CA TRP A 181 -1.77 15.17 -18.74
C TRP A 181 -1.07 15.72 -19.99
N ASP A 182 -1.08 17.04 -20.20
CA ASP A 182 -0.35 17.70 -21.28
C ASP A 182 1.16 17.49 -21.12
N ALA A 183 1.68 17.70 -19.91
CA ALA A 183 3.10 17.48 -19.61
C ALA A 183 3.50 16.01 -19.74
N LEU A 184 2.63 15.07 -19.36
CA LEU A 184 2.89 13.64 -19.53
C LEU A 184 2.94 13.24 -21.01
N ALA A 185 1.98 13.71 -21.82
CA ALA A 185 1.97 13.50 -23.25
C ALA A 185 3.24 14.08 -23.91
N ALA A 186 3.64 15.30 -23.51
CA ALA A 186 4.84 15.96 -24.03
C ALA A 186 6.14 15.26 -23.60
N THR A 187 6.19 14.69 -22.39
CA THR A 187 7.35 13.95 -21.89
C THR A 187 7.52 12.61 -22.61
N GLY A 188 6.40 11.95 -22.92
CA GLY A 188 6.39 10.61 -23.52
C GLY A 188 6.96 9.53 -22.59
N GLY A 189 7.22 8.35 -23.16
CA GLY A 189 7.61 7.15 -22.42
C GLY A 189 6.41 6.39 -21.89
N THR A 190 6.57 5.71 -20.75
CA THR A 190 5.52 4.88 -20.16
C THR A 190 4.77 5.64 -19.06
N ILE A 191 3.44 5.66 -19.14
CA ILE A 191 2.58 6.18 -18.07
C ILE A 191 1.90 4.99 -17.39
N VAL A 192 2.07 4.89 -16.07
CA VAL A 192 1.40 3.89 -15.24
C VAL A 192 0.43 4.60 -14.31
N VAL A 193 -0.86 4.33 -14.49
CA VAL A 193 -1.95 4.96 -13.74
C VAL A 193 -2.50 3.98 -12.70
N LEU A 194 -2.37 4.34 -11.43
CA LEU A 194 -2.96 3.64 -10.28
C LEU A 194 -4.29 4.27 -9.91
N MET A 195 -5.21 3.49 -9.35
CA MET A 195 -6.53 3.98 -8.89
C MET A 195 -7.32 4.73 -9.99
N GLY A 196 -7.07 4.41 -11.26
CA GLY A 196 -7.59 5.19 -12.40
C GLY A 196 -8.75 4.56 -13.16
N VAL A 197 -9.19 3.34 -12.85
CA VAL A 197 -10.18 2.61 -13.67
C VAL A 197 -11.45 3.41 -13.96
N GLY A 198 -11.98 4.09 -12.93
CA GLY A 198 -13.19 4.92 -13.06
C GLY A 198 -12.96 6.19 -13.89
N ARG A 199 -11.75 6.75 -13.87
CA ARG A 199 -11.37 7.96 -14.64
C ARG A 199 -10.69 7.65 -15.97
N LEU A 200 -10.63 6.37 -16.38
CA LEU A 200 -10.06 5.97 -17.66
C LEU A 200 -10.57 6.82 -18.82
N PRO A 201 -11.89 7.08 -18.99
CA PRO A 201 -12.37 7.90 -20.10
C PRO A 201 -11.85 9.33 -20.07
N ASP A 202 -11.68 9.90 -18.88
CA ASP A 202 -11.26 11.29 -18.70
C ASP A 202 -9.79 11.47 -19.11
N TYR A 203 -8.88 10.63 -18.59
CA TYR A 203 -7.46 10.78 -18.89
C TYR A 203 -7.06 10.24 -20.26
N THR A 204 -7.77 9.27 -20.83
CA THR A 204 -7.53 8.88 -22.23
C THR A 204 -7.93 10.01 -23.16
N THR A 205 -9.06 10.69 -22.90
CA THR A 205 -9.48 11.89 -23.66
C THR A 205 -8.44 13.00 -23.53
N ALA A 206 -8.01 13.31 -22.30
CA ALA A 206 -6.99 14.34 -22.08
C ALA A 206 -5.67 14.04 -22.81
N LEU A 207 -5.20 12.79 -22.79
CA LEU A 207 -3.98 12.39 -23.51
C LEU A 207 -4.13 12.49 -25.03
N LEU A 208 -5.29 12.15 -25.58
CA LEU A 208 -5.59 12.31 -27.01
C LEU A 208 -5.62 13.79 -27.41
N GLU A 209 -6.27 14.65 -26.61
CA GLU A 209 -6.32 16.09 -26.83
C GLU A 209 -4.94 16.75 -26.71
N ALA A 210 -4.09 16.25 -25.81
CA ALA A 210 -2.69 16.64 -25.67
C ALA A 210 -1.77 16.15 -26.82
N GLY A 211 -2.30 15.35 -27.75
CA GLY A 211 -1.59 14.90 -28.95
C GLY A 211 -0.91 13.54 -28.84
N THR A 212 -1.23 12.74 -27.82
CA THR A 212 -0.78 11.33 -27.76
C THR A 212 -1.43 10.54 -28.90
N PRO A 213 -0.67 9.75 -29.69
CA PRO A 213 -1.23 9.02 -30.83
C PRO A 213 -2.37 8.06 -30.43
N PRO A 214 -3.51 8.04 -31.16
CA PRO A 214 -4.65 7.15 -30.86
C PRO A 214 -4.31 5.65 -30.82
N GLU A 215 -3.32 5.24 -31.61
CA GLU A 215 -2.81 3.88 -31.72
C GLU A 215 -1.87 3.47 -30.57
N THR A 216 -1.53 4.39 -29.66
CA THR A 216 -0.62 4.11 -28.54
C THR A 216 -1.12 2.90 -27.75
N PRO A 217 -0.30 1.84 -27.58
CA PRO A 217 -0.73 0.64 -26.86
C PRO A 217 -1.08 0.92 -25.40
N VAL A 218 -2.12 0.24 -24.90
CA VAL A 218 -2.58 0.31 -23.51
C VAL A 218 -2.91 -1.08 -22.98
N ALA A 219 -2.49 -1.35 -21.75
CA ALA A 219 -2.88 -2.54 -21.00
C ALA A 219 -3.54 -2.15 -19.68
N LEU A 220 -4.66 -2.80 -19.33
CA LEU A 220 -5.23 -2.80 -17.99
C LEU A 220 -5.01 -4.16 -17.34
N ILE A 221 -4.46 -4.15 -16.13
CA ILE A 221 -4.20 -5.34 -15.34
C ILE A 221 -5.03 -5.24 -14.06
N GLU A 222 -6.13 -5.97 -14.00
CA GLU A 222 -6.94 -6.11 -12.80
C GLU A 222 -6.40 -7.22 -11.92
N ARG A 223 -6.42 -6.98 -10.60
CA ARG A 223 -6.05 -8.00 -9.60
C ARG A 223 -4.66 -8.57 -9.88
N GLY A 224 -3.71 -7.70 -10.26
CA GLY A 224 -2.34 -8.11 -10.56
C GLY A 224 -1.76 -8.92 -9.40
N THR A 225 -1.25 -10.12 -9.68
CA THR A 225 -0.76 -11.13 -8.73
C THR A 225 -1.80 -11.81 -7.83
N TRP A 226 -3.08 -11.44 -7.90
CA TRP A 226 -4.13 -12.12 -7.13
C TRP A 226 -4.74 -13.25 -7.98
N PRO A 227 -5.36 -14.25 -7.35
CA PRO A 227 -6.23 -15.18 -8.05
C PRO A 227 -7.29 -14.46 -8.89
N GLY A 228 -7.47 -14.95 -10.12
CA GLY A 228 -8.39 -14.34 -11.08
C GLY A 228 -7.90 -13.00 -11.64
N GLN A 229 -6.59 -12.80 -11.73
CA GLN A 229 -5.98 -11.72 -12.52
C GLN A 229 -6.59 -11.68 -13.92
N ARG A 230 -6.96 -10.49 -14.39
CA ARG A 230 -7.46 -10.27 -15.76
C ARG A 230 -6.64 -9.19 -16.44
N VAL A 231 -6.36 -9.39 -17.72
CA VAL A 231 -5.63 -8.43 -18.55
C VAL A 231 -6.46 -8.08 -19.77
N ALA A 232 -6.64 -6.79 -19.99
CA ALA A 232 -7.29 -6.23 -21.17
C ALA A 232 -6.28 -5.35 -21.91
N THR A 233 -6.17 -5.52 -23.23
CA THR A 233 -5.23 -4.75 -24.07
C THR A 233 -5.96 -4.10 -25.22
N GLY A 234 -5.52 -2.91 -25.59
CA GLY A 234 -6.06 -2.13 -26.69
C GLY A 234 -5.13 -0.98 -27.03
N THR A 235 -5.70 0.05 -27.63
CA THR A 235 -5.03 1.32 -27.93
C THR A 235 -5.65 2.45 -27.12
N LEU A 236 -5.01 3.61 -27.08
CA LEU A 236 -5.54 4.78 -26.38
C LEU A 236 -6.97 5.14 -26.85
N GLU A 237 -7.26 4.96 -28.14
CA GLU A 237 -8.59 5.15 -28.72
C GLU A 237 -9.63 4.11 -28.29
N THR A 238 -9.22 2.85 -28.10
CA THR A 238 -10.16 1.72 -27.94
C THR A 238 -10.28 1.22 -26.50
N ILE A 239 -9.34 1.57 -25.62
CA ILE A 239 -9.19 0.91 -24.33
C ILE A 239 -10.38 1.10 -23.39
N VAL A 240 -11.12 2.21 -23.53
CA VAL A 240 -12.33 2.46 -22.74
C VAL A 240 -13.41 1.41 -23.05
N ASP A 241 -13.64 1.15 -24.34
CA ASP A 241 -14.61 0.13 -24.77
C ASP A 241 -14.13 -1.27 -24.36
N VAL A 242 -12.84 -1.57 -24.55
CA VAL A 242 -12.24 -2.85 -24.14
C VAL A 242 -12.41 -3.10 -22.63
N ARG A 243 -12.19 -2.07 -21.79
CA ARG A 243 -12.42 -2.16 -20.33
C ARG A 243 -13.87 -2.55 -20.03
N ASP A 244 -14.82 -1.90 -20.70
CA ASP A 244 -16.26 -2.09 -20.44
C ASP A 244 -16.74 -3.46 -20.91
N GLU A 245 -16.30 -3.92 -22.08
CA GLU A 245 -16.58 -5.26 -22.61
C GLU A 245 -16.00 -6.36 -21.72
N ALA A 246 -14.76 -6.18 -21.25
CA ALA A 246 -14.11 -7.12 -20.34
C ALA A 246 -14.63 -7.03 -18.90
N GLY A 247 -15.38 -5.97 -18.56
CA GLY A 247 -15.88 -5.71 -17.22
C GLY A 247 -14.76 -5.57 -16.19
N ILE A 248 -13.66 -4.90 -16.56
CA ILE A 248 -12.50 -4.67 -15.68
C ILE A 248 -12.89 -3.72 -14.55
N SER A 249 -12.60 -4.11 -13.30
CA SER A 249 -12.95 -3.34 -12.10
C SER A 249 -11.73 -3.07 -11.20
N PRO A 250 -11.80 -2.13 -10.26
CA PRO A 250 -10.75 -1.97 -9.25
C PRO A 250 -10.60 -3.21 -8.36
N PRO A 251 -9.38 -3.52 -7.89
CA PRO A 251 -8.12 -2.82 -8.16
C PRO A 251 -7.52 -3.21 -9.52
N ALA A 252 -7.15 -2.21 -10.33
CA ALA A 252 -6.41 -2.42 -11.57
C ALA A 252 -5.38 -1.32 -11.84
N VAL A 253 -4.37 -1.68 -12.62
CA VAL A 253 -3.28 -0.80 -13.07
C VAL A 253 -3.41 -0.61 -14.58
N THR A 254 -3.39 0.64 -15.04
CA THR A 254 -3.33 0.95 -16.48
C THR A 254 -1.89 1.28 -16.85
N VAL A 255 -1.37 0.68 -17.92
CA VAL A 255 -0.07 1.02 -18.51
C VAL A 255 -0.30 1.53 -19.93
N ILE A 256 0.15 2.75 -20.21
CA ILE A 256 0.04 3.41 -21.52
C ILE A 256 1.44 3.60 -22.08
N GLY A 257 1.62 3.23 -23.35
CA GLY A 257 2.87 3.37 -24.11
C GLY A 257 3.29 2.06 -24.77
N ASP A 258 4.26 2.16 -25.68
CA ASP A 258 4.74 1.05 -26.52
C ASP A 258 5.10 -0.22 -25.76
N VAL A 259 5.53 -0.09 -24.49
CA VAL A 259 5.85 -1.24 -23.63
C VAL A 259 4.65 -2.19 -23.42
N ALA A 260 3.41 -1.72 -23.51
CA ALA A 260 2.22 -2.56 -23.39
C ALA A 260 2.11 -3.60 -24.51
N ALA A 261 2.64 -3.31 -25.70
CA ALA A 261 2.67 -4.27 -26.82
C ALA A 261 3.66 -5.43 -26.58
N THR A 262 4.64 -5.29 -25.69
CA THR A 262 5.60 -6.36 -25.33
C THR A 262 4.88 -7.63 -24.90
N ARG A 263 3.71 -7.48 -24.25
CA ARG A 263 2.89 -8.58 -23.77
C ARG A 263 2.62 -9.64 -24.84
N GLU A 264 2.32 -9.22 -26.07
CA GLU A 264 2.01 -10.13 -27.18
C GLU A 264 3.14 -11.11 -27.48
N THR A 265 4.39 -10.71 -27.21
CA THR A 265 5.57 -11.54 -27.48
C THR A 265 5.91 -12.46 -26.32
N VAL A 266 5.68 -12.02 -25.08
CA VAL A 266 6.22 -12.71 -23.89
C VAL A 266 5.20 -13.52 -23.10
N VAL A 267 3.90 -13.19 -23.20
CA VAL A 267 2.89 -13.79 -22.30
C VAL A 267 2.87 -15.31 -22.37
N GLU A 268 2.98 -15.90 -23.56
CA GLU A 268 2.92 -17.35 -23.75
C GLU A 268 4.10 -18.10 -23.10
N PHE A 269 5.15 -17.39 -22.68
CA PHE A 269 6.35 -17.95 -22.07
C PHE A 269 6.47 -17.66 -20.57
N ILE A 270 5.55 -16.86 -20.00
CA ILE A 270 5.56 -16.54 -18.57
C ILE A 270 4.90 -17.69 -17.81
N GLU A 271 5.68 -18.37 -16.98
CA GLU A 271 5.24 -19.47 -16.11
C GLU A 271 5.04 -18.94 -14.68
N ASN A 272 4.02 -18.08 -14.49
CA ASN A 272 3.62 -17.56 -13.17
C ASN A 272 2.32 -18.20 -12.65
N ASP A 273 1.80 -19.23 -13.34
CA ASP A 273 0.53 -19.85 -13.00
C ASP A 273 0.65 -20.75 -11.77
N ASP A 274 0.00 -20.35 -10.68
CA ASP A 274 -0.55 -21.27 -9.68
C ASP A 274 -1.86 -21.86 -10.20
N GLU A 275 -1.81 -22.61 -11.31
CA GLU A 275 -2.85 -23.61 -11.52
C GLU A 275 -2.70 -24.62 -10.40
N THR A 276 -3.50 -24.47 -9.34
CA THR A 276 -3.78 -25.59 -8.44
C THR A 276 -4.29 -26.70 -9.37
N PRO A 277 -3.60 -27.85 -9.48
CA PRO A 277 -4.07 -28.87 -10.40
C PRO A 277 -5.49 -29.23 -9.98
N GLU A 278 -6.45 -29.12 -10.90
CA GLU A 278 -7.78 -29.67 -10.72
C GLU A 278 -7.57 -31.11 -10.25
N THR A 279 -7.83 -31.39 -8.98
CA THR A 279 -7.89 -32.76 -8.51
C THR A 279 -9.05 -33.39 -9.24
N GLY A 280 -8.75 -34.06 -10.34
CA GLY A 280 -9.66 -34.91 -11.07
C GLY A 280 -10.26 -35.92 -10.09
N ALA A 281 -11.50 -35.67 -9.70
CA ALA A 281 -12.37 -36.71 -9.21
C ALA A 281 -12.85 -37.48 -10.45
N GLU A 282 -12.04 -38.45 -10.88
CA GLU A 282 -12.57 -39.59 -11.64
C GLU A 282 -13.37 -40.45 -10.66
N GLU A 283 -14.68 -40.55 -10.91
CA GLU A 283 -15.55 -41.64 -10.39
C GLU A 283 -15.26 -42.97 -11.10
#